data_AF-A0A920T7S3-F1
#
_entry.id   AF-A0A920T7S3-F1
#
_cell.length_a   1.000
_cell.length_b   1.000
_cell.length_c   1.000
_cell.angle_alpha   90.00
_cell.angle_beta   90.00
_cell.angle_gamma   90.00
#
_symmetry.space_group_name_H-M   'P 1'
#
loop_
_entity.id
_entity.type
_entity.pdbx_description
1 polymer ?
#
loop_
_entity_poly.entity_id
_entity_poly.type
_entity_poly.pdbx_seq_one_letter_code
_entity_poly.pdbx_strand_id
1 'polypeptide(L)'
;MLNRYSRFYDWQKTVVNRFVKQLRRGVQPLELRHRVYDAHLDSRFERAWKLTERILMQFRAEVSSNGARLVVVSIPASSQIYRDQFERLREQAGTGSQMEDDFPDQQLATICRRSRIPYLSLLPSFRAAAPDRDSRIVRQWLFLGGAGHFNKDGHDLAAAAIIKWLDRSLQPPFSEDSSDSSR
;
A
#
# COMPACT_ATOMS: atom_id res chain seq x y z
N MET A 1 18.87 25.43 -35.55
CA MET A 1 19.06 25.13 -37.00
C MET A 1 19.84 23.83 -37.29
N LEU A 2 20.50 23.17 -36.32
CA LEU A 2 21.24 21.90 -36.55
C LEU A 2 20.39 20.60 -36.61
N ASN A 3 19.20 20.58 -36.01
CA ASN A 3 18.31 19.40 -35.96
C ASN A 3 17.72 18.95 -37.31
N ARG A 4 17.99 19.66 -38.42
CA ARG A 4 17.31 19.41 -39.72
C ARG A 4 18.17 18.66 -40.75
N TYR A 5 19.48 18.50 -40.51
CA TYR A 5 20.41 18.01 -41.55
C TYR A 5 21.39 16.91 -41.12
N SER A 6 21.36 16.42 -39.87
CA SER A 6 22.29 15.39 -39.43
C SER A 6 21.62 14.27 -38.65
N ARG A 7 21.41 13.14 -39.33
CA ARG A 7 20.95 11.88 -38.72
C ARG A 7 21.92 11.38 -37.65
N PHE A 8 23.21 11.69 -37.78
CA PHE A 8 24.22 11.37 -36.78
C PHE A 8 24.03 12.20 -35.50
N TYR A 9 23.77 13.51 -35.63
CA TYR A 9 23.49 14.37 -34.48
C TYR A 9 22.21 13.96 -33.75
N ASP A 10 21.15 13.61 -34.49
CA ASP A 10 19.90 13.12 -33.89
C ASP A 10 20.08 11.76 -33.20
N TRP A 11 20.85 10.85 -33.81
CA TRP A 11 21.20 9.56 -33.19
C TRP A 11 22.05 9.76 -31.93
N GLN A 12 23.12 10.56 -32.00
CA GLN A 12 23.98 10.89 -30.87
C GLN A 12 23.17 11.53 -29.74
N LYS A 13 22.34 12.52 -30.05
CA LYS A 13 21.46 13.18 -29.08
C LYS A 13 20.47 12.20 -28.45
N THR A 14 19.92 11.27 -29.23
CA THR A 14 19.00 10.24 -28.73
C THR A 14 19.71 9.26 -27.81
N VAL A 15 20.90 8.79 -28.19
CA VAL A 15 21.72 7.86 -27.40
C VAL A 15 22.21 8.53 -26.12
N VAL A 16 22.73 9.76 -26.21
CA VAL A 16 23.15 10.57 -25.06
C VAL A 16 21.96 10.89 -24.17
N ASN A 17 20.80 11.28 -24.70
CA ASN A 17 19.61 11.52 -23.87
C ASN A 17 19.09 10.23 -23.24
N ARG A 18 19.19 9.09 -23.91
CA ARG A 18 18.83 7.79 -23.34
C ARG A 18 19.79 7.42 -22.22
N PHE A 19 21.10 7.60 -22.43
CA PHE A 19 22.14 7.35 -21.43
C PHE A 19 22.05 8.32 -20.24
N VAL A 20 21.83 9.62 -20.48
CA VAL A 20 21.58 10.63 -19.43
C VAL A 20 20.27 10.35 -18.71
N LYS A 21 19.20 9.93 -19.39
CA LYS A 21 17.97 9.46 -18.72
C LYS A 21 18.20 8.18 -17.94
N GLN A 22 19.09 7.30 -18.37
CA GLN A 22 19.46 6.06 -17.70
C GLN A 22 20.33 6.33 -16.46
N LEU A 23 21.26 7.28 -16.53
CA LEU A 23 22.04 7.80 -15.40
C LEU A 23 21.17 8.59 -14.41
N ARG A 24 20.28 9.46 -14.91
CA ARG A 24 19.31 10.20 -14.08
C ARG A 24 18.26 9.28 -13.45
N ARG A 25 17.91 8.16 -14.10
CA ARG A 25 17.10 7.09 -13.50
C ARG A 25 17.85 6.37 -12.37
N GLY A 26 19.18 6.34 -12.40
CA GLY A 26 20.02 5.69 -11.39
C GLY A 26 20.11 6.42 -10.05
N VAL A 27 19.74 7.72 -9.98
CA VAL A 27 19.74 8.50 -8.71
C VAL A 27 18.62 9.52 -8.74
N GLN A 28 17.36 9.07 -8.82
CA GLN A 28 16.27 9.92 -8.34
C GLN A 28 16.21 9.77 -6.82
N PRO A 29 16.31 10.86 -6.05
CA PRO A 29 16.19 10.77 -4.61
C PRO A 29 14.82 10.19 -4.24
N LEU A 30 14.81 9.35 -3.21
CA LEU A 30 13.59 8.73 -2.73
C LEU A 30 12.55 9.80 -2.35
N GLU A 31 11.43 9.80 -3.08
CA GLU A 31 10.29 10.67 -2.81
C GLU A 31 9.80 10.53 -1.36
N LEU A 32 9.37 11.64 -0.75
CA LEU A 32 8.92 11.66 0.65
C LEU A 32 7.85 10.61 0.94
N ARG A 33 6.91 10.41 0.01
CA ARG A 33 5.82 9.43 0.16
C ARG A 33 6.32 7.99 0.34
N HIS A 34 7.49 7.64 -0.22
CA HIS A 34 8.03 6.29 -0.12
C HIS A 34 8.83 6.08 1.18
N ARG A 35 9.23 7.15 1.88
CA ARG A 35 9.85 7.02 3.20
C ARG A 35 8.93 6.42 4.26
N VAL A 36 7.62 6.32 3.97
CA VAL A 36 6.66 5.63 4.83
C VAL A 36 7.02 4.16 5.05
N TYR A 37 7.79 3.53 4.16
CA TYR A 37 8.26 2.15 4.30
C TYR A 37 9.50 2.01 5.18
N ASP A 38 10.17 3.10 5.55
CA ASP A 38 11.37 3.05 6.35
C ASP A 38 11.01 2.84 7.83
N ALA A 39 11.46 1.72 8.40
CA ALA A 39 11.24 1.42 9.81
C ALA A 39 12.01 2.37 10.75
N HIS A 40 13.05 3.05 10.23
CA HIS A 40 13.73 4.12 10.95
C HIS A 40 12.98 5.45 10.79
N LEU A 41 11.97 5.64 11.63
CA LEU A 41 11.16 6.86 11.58
C LEU A 41 11.93 8.08 12.09
N ASP A 42 12.08 9.09 11.24
CA ASP A 42 12.48 10.40 11.71
C ASP A 42 11.35 11.08 12.52
N SER A 43 11.68 12.16 13.22
CA SER A 43 10.70 12.88 14.05
C SER A 43 9.47 13.36 13.27
N ARG A 44 9.56 13.55 11.95
CA ARG A 44 8.43 13.98 11.12
C ARG A 44 7.45 12.83 10.94
N PHE A 45 7.92 11.63 10.61
CA PHE A 45 7.06 10.46 10.47
C PHE A 45 6.46 10.01 11.79
N GLU A 46 7.21 10.08 12.90
CA GLU A 46 6.65 9.83 14.23
C GLU A 46 5.48 10.77 14.55
N ARG A 47 5.63 12.08 14.25
CA ARG A 47 4.55 13.06 14.43
C ARG A 47 3.37 12.77 13.51
N ALA A 48 3.62 12.38 12.26
CA ALA A 48 2.57 12.00 11.32
C ALA A 48 1.76 10.80 11.83
N TRP A 49 2.42 9.74 12.29
CA TRP A 49 1.73 8.56 12.86
C TRP A 49 0.94 8.89 14.12
N LYS A 50 1.50 9.70 15.03
CA LYS A 50 0.77 10.20 16.22
C LYS A 50 -0.46 11.03 15.84
N LEU A 51 -0.37 11.84 14.80
CA LEU A 51 -1.51 12.62 14.30
C LEU A 51 -2.58 11.70 13.67
N THR A 52 -2.16 10.72 12.86
CA THR A 52 -3.06 9.71 12.29
C THR A 52 -3.82 8.95 13.39
N GLU A 53 -3.13 8.51 14.45
CA GLU A 53 -3.76 7.87 15.61
C GLU A 53 -4.86 8.76 16.22
N ARG A 54 -4.56 10.04 16.46
CA ARG A 54 -5.54 10.99 17.02
C ARG A 54 -6.74 11.21 16.10
N ILE A 55 -6.52 11.32 14.79
CA ILE A 55 -7.58 11.47 13.79
C ILE A 55 -8.49 10.23 13.79
N LEU A 56 -7.92 9.03 13.76
CA LEU A 56 -8.69 7.78 13.76
C LEU A 56 -9.49 7.61 15.06
N MET A 57 -8.92 7.97 16.21
CA MET A 57 -9.62 7.95 17.49
C MET A 57 -10.79 8.93 17.52
N GLN A 58 -10.59 10.16 17.05
CA GLN A 58 -11.65 11.17 16.98
C GLN A 58 -12.77 10.71 16.04
N PHE A 59 -12.40 10.23 14.84
CA PHE A 59 -13.39 9.76 13.87
C PHE A 59 -14.17 8.54 14.39
N ARG A 60 -13.52 7.62 15.12
CA ARG A 60 -14.20 6.51 15.80
C ARG A 60 -15.25 7.03 16.78
N ALA A 61 -14.94 8.06 17.57
CA ALA A 61 -15.86 8.64 18.54
C ALA A 61 -17.09 9.23 17.84
N GLU A 62 -16.88 10.00 16.77
CA GLU A 62 -17.95 10.61 15.97
C GLU A 62 -18.82 9.57 15.25
N VAL A 63 -18.22 8.52 14.69
CA VAL A 63 -18.95 7.43 14.05
C VAL A 63 -19.81 6.69 15.08
N SER A 64 -19.24 6.42 16.26
CA SER A 64 -19.97 5.77 17.37
C SER A 64 -21.11 6.62 17.91
N SER A 65 -20.92 7.95 18.03
CA SER A 65 -21.98 8.85 18.51
C SER A 65 -23.17 8.95 17.54
N ASN A 66 -22.95 8.61 16.27
CA ASN A 66 -23.98 8.52 15.24
C ASN A 66 -24.57 7.10 15.09
N GLY A 67 -24.30 6.19 16.03
CA GLY A 67 -24.85 4.83 16.02
C GLY A 67 -24.23 3.88 14.99
N ALA A 68 -23.09 4.25 14.41
CA ALA A 68 -22.37 3.44 13.44
C ALA A 68 -21.06 2.87 14.03
N ARG A 69 -20.44 1.92 13.31
CA ARG A 69 -19.16 1.31 13.68
C ARG A 69 -18.10 1.63 12.64
N LEU A 70 -16.99 2.24 13.08
CA LEU A 70 -15.85 2.50 12.21
C LEU A 70 -15.05 1.22 11.98
N VAL A 71 -14.69 0.96 10.73
CA VAL A 71 -13.72 -0.06 10.32
C VAL A 71 -12.67 0.62 9.45
N VAL A 72 -11.40 0.28 9.64
CA VAL A 72 -10.30 0.78 8.81
C VAL A 72 -9.83 -0.34 7.88
N VAL A 73 -9.80 -0.05 6.58
CA VAL A 73 -9.28 -0.97 5.56
C VAL A 73 -8.02 -0.36 4.94
N SER A 74 -6.88 -1.05 5.03
CA SER A 74 -5.64 -0.66 4.37
C SER A 74 -5.60 -1.18 2.94
N ILE A 75 -5.37 -0.26 1.99
CA ILE A 75 -5.25 -0.51 0.56
C ILE A 75 -3.75 -0.61 0.22
N PRO A 76 -3.26 -1.75 -0.31
CA PRO A 76 -1.86 -1.88 -0.66
C PRO A 76 -1.49 -0.97 -1.83
N ALA A 77 -0.31 -0.37 -1.79
CA ALA A 77 0.30 0.27 -2.94
C ALA A 77 0.85 -0.77 -3.92
N SER A 78 0.96 -0.41 -5.21
CA SER A 78 1.55 -1.29 -6.22
C SER A 78 2.98 -1.72 -5.89
N SER A 79 3.74 -0.86 -5.21
CA SER A 79 5.08 -1.19 -4.72
C SER A 79 5.12 -2.26 -3.65
N GLN A 80 4.03 -2.50 -2.92
CA GLN A 80 3.94 -3.61 -1.94
C GLN A 80 3.55 -4.93 -2.59
N ILE A 81 3.08 -4.88 -3.85
CA ILE A 81 2.57 -6.03 -4.61
C ILE A 81 3.56 -6.49 -5.67
N TYR A 82 4.22 -5.57 -6.38
CA TYR A 82 5.16 -5.92 -7.43
C TYR A 82 6.60 -5.82 -6.94
N ARG A 83 7.30 -6.96 -7.01
CA ARG A 83 8.67 -7.10 -6.49
C ARG A 83 9.64 -6.09 -7.10
N ASP A 84 9.58 -5.92 -8.43
CA ASP A 84 10.44 -5.00 -9.17
C ASP A 84 10.23 -3.53 -8.80
N GLN A 85 9.05 -3.18 -8.27
CA GLN A 85 8.78 -1.83 -7.79
C GLN A 85 9.39 -1.61 -6.41
N PHE A 86 9.23 -2.56 -5.48
CA PHE A 86 9.84 -2.43 -4.15
C PHE A 86 11.37 -2.50 -4.19
N GLU A 87 11.94 -3.37 -5.04
CA GLU A 87 13.39 -3.43 -5.26
C GLU A 87 13.93 -2.08 -5.72
N ARG A 88 13.27 -1.42 -6.68
CA ARG A 88 13.62 -0.06 -7.11
C ARG A 88 13.54 0.97 -5.98
N LEU A 89 12.56 0.87 -5.08
CA LEU A 89 12.48 1.76 -3.91
C LEU A 89 13.65 1.54 -2.95
N ARG A 90 14.01 0.28 -2.69
CA ARG A 90 15.15 -0.06 -1.82
C ARG A 90 16.47 0.41 -2.42
N GLU A 91 16.68 0.24 -3.72
CA GLU A 91 17.84 0.76 -4.44
C GLU A 91 17.94 2.30 -4.31
N GLN A 92 16.81 3.01 -4.47
CA GLN A 92 16.75 4.47 -4.31
C GLN A 92 17.01 4.96 -2.88
N ALA A 93 16.65 4.15 -1.88
CA ALA A 93 16.87 4.47 -0.48
C ALA A 93 18.34 4.26 -0.04
N GLY A 94 19.09 3.42 -0.76
CA GLY A 94 20.50 3.14 -0.50
C GLY A 94 20.73 2.01 0.51
N THR A 95 21.99 1.61 0.67
CA THR A 95 22.42 0.38 1.39
C THR A 95 22.17 0.38 2.90
N GLY A 96 21.83 1.52 3.49
CA GLY A 96 21.49 1.64 4.92
C GLY A 96 19.99 1.69 5.22
N SER A 97 19.14 1.57 4.20
CA SER A 97 17.68 1.65 4.34
C SER A 97 17.11 0.47 5.14
N GLN A 98 16.24 0.76 6.11
CA GLN A 98 15.47 -0.24 6.86
C GLN A 98 14.05 -0.36 6.28
N MET A 99 13.96 -0.32 4.95
CA MET A 99 12.68 -0.37 4.26
C MET A 99 12.05 -1.77 4.33
N GLU A 100 10.85 -1.80 4.90
CA GLU A 100 9.98 -2.96 4.98
C GLU A 100 8.68 -2.65 4.23
N ASP A 101 8.29 -3.53 3.32
CA ASP A 101 7.17 -3.27 2.41
C ASP A 101 5.81 -3.27 3.11
N ASP A 102 5.68 -3.97 4.24
CA ASP A 102 4.48 -4.03 5.06
C ASP A 102 4.52 -3.12 6.29
N PHE A 103 5.60 -2.36 6.52
CA PHE A 103 5.73 -1.47 7.68
C PHE A 103 4.55 -0.48 7.84
N PRO A 104 4.04 0.19 6.79
CA PRO A 104 2.87 1.06 6.93
C PRO A 104 1.62 0.32 7.41
N ASP A 105 1.41 -0.92 6.92
CA ASP A 105 0.30 -1.77 7.34
C ASP A 105 0.45 -2.20 8.80
N GLN A 106 1.68 -2.49 9.26
CA GLN A 106 1.96 -2.83 10.65
C GLN A 106 1.73 -1.64 11.60
N GLN A 107 2.10 -0.42 11.17
CA GLN A 107 1.83 0.80 11.93
C GLN A 107 0.32 1.05 12.07
N LEU A 108 -0.43 0.98 10.96
CA LEU A 108 -1.89 1.11 11.00
C LEU A 108 -2.56 0.02 11.85
N ALA A 109 -2.11 -1.24 11.73
CA ALA A 109 -2.61 -2.33 12.55
C ALA A 109 -2.39 -2.06 14.05
N THR A 110 -1.21 -1.56 14.42
CA THR A 110 -0.86 -1.22 15.80
C THR A 110 -1.72 -0.10 16.35
N ILE A 111 -1.90 0.98 15.58
CA ILE A 111 -2.78 2.10 15.92
C ILE A 111 -4.22 1.60 16.12
N CYS A 112 -4.77 0.89 15.13
CA CYS A 112 -6.15 0.41 15.19
C CYS A 112 -6.38 -0.54 16.36
N ARG A 113 -5.42 -1.45 16.65
CA ARG A 113 -5.48 -2.35 17.81
C ARG A 113 -5.51 -1.56 19.12
N ARG A 114 -4.64 -0.56 19.29
CA ARG A 114 -4.58 0.28 20.51
C ARG A 114 -5.88 1.08 20.70
N SER A 115 -6.45 1.58 19.61
CA SER A 115 -7.68 2.38 19.63
C SER A 115 -8.97 1.54 19.58
N ARG A 116 -8.87 0.20 19.60
CA ARG A 116 -10.02 -0.72 19.46
C ARG A 116 -10.88 -0.39 18.23
N ILE A 117 -10.21 -0.19 17.10
CA ILE A 117 -10.81 -0.02 15.77
C ILE A 117 -10.61 -1.32 15.01
N PRO A 118 -11.67 -1.97 14.52
CA PRO A 118 -11.54 -3.10 13.59
C PRO A 118 -10.70 -2.72 12.37
N TYR A 119 -9.73 -3.57 12.04
CA TYR A 119 -8.77 -3.33 10.97
C TYR A 119 -8.70 -4.51 10.01
N LEU A 120 -8.68 -4.21 8.71
CA LEU A 120 -8.44 -5.16 7.63
C LEU A 120 -7.30 -4.64 6.76
N SER A 121 -6.20 -5.39 6.66
CA SER A 121 -5.23 -5.18 5.57
C SER A 121 -5.61 -6.03 4.37
N LEU A 122 -5.69 -5.41 3.19
CA LEU A 122 -5.89 -6.12 1.93
C LEU A 122 -4.58 -6.73 1.39
N LEU A 123 -3.42 -6.34 1.95
CA LEU A 123 -2.10 -6.76 1.49
C LEU A 123 -1.94 -8.29 1.39
N PRO A 124 -2.37 -9.12 2.36
CA PRO A 124 -2.25 -10.58 2.25
C PRO A 124 -3.06 -11.15 1.08
N SER A 125 -4.27 -10.63 0.83
CA SER A 125 -5.12 -11.10 -0.27
C SER A 125 -4.53 -10.72 -1.62
N PHE A 126 -3.97 -9.52 -1.73
CA PHE A 126 -3.30 -9.06 -2.94
C PHE A 126 -2.02 -9.83 -3.22
N ARG A 127 -1.19 -10.10 -2.20
CA ARG A 127 0.01 -10.95 -2.34
C ARG A 127 -0.35 -12.37 -2.77
N ALA A 128 -1.41 -12.96 -2.21
CA ALA A 128 -1.86 -14.30 -2.57
C ALA A 128 -2.38 -14.42 -4.02
N ALA A 129 -3.03 -13.38 -4.55
CA ALA A 129 -3.45 -13.34 -5.96
C ALA A 129 -2.25 -13.16 -6.92
N ALA A 130 -1.08 -12.83 -6.38
CA ALA A 130 0.08 -12.34 -7.08
C ALA A 130 1.44 -12.84 -6.55
N PRO A 131 1.63 -14.15 -6.32
CA PRO A 131 2.74 -14.66 -5.50
C PRO A 131 4.14 -14.38 -6.07
N ASP A 132 4.28 -14.19 -7.39
CA ASP A 132 5.56 -13.95 -8.07
C ASP A 132 5.53 -12.74 -9.02
N ARG A 133 4.69 -11.72 -8.73
CA ARG A 133 4.35 -10.72 -9.76
C ARG A 133 5.42 -9.65 -9.99
N ASP A 134 5.62 -9.43 -11.28
CA ASP A 134 6.50 -8.44 -11.88
C ASP A 134 5.65 -7.43 -12.65
N SER A 135 5.79 -6.14 -12.35
CA SER A 135 5.02 -5.08 -12.99
C SER A 135 5.28 -4.96 -14.49
N ARG A 136 6.28 -5.65 -15.04
CA ARG A 136 6.54 -5.76 -16.48
C ARG A 136 5.58 -6.73 -17.19
N ILE A 137 4.85 -7.57 -16.47
CA ILE A 137 3.93 -8.57 -17.02
C ILE A 137 2.50 -8.03 -16.96
N VAL A 138 1.92 -7.64 -18.11
CA VAL A 138 0.61 -6.98 -18.17
C VAL A 138 -0.54 -7.83 -17.62
N ARG A 139 -0.56 -9.14 -17.93
CA ARG A 139 -1.57 -10.08 -17.40
C ARG A 139 -1.52 -10.26 -15.87
N GLN A 140 -0.47 -9.73 -15.25
CA GLN A 140 -0.25 -9.76 -13.82
C GLN A 140 -0.69 -8.44 -13.16
N TRP A 141 -1.29 -7.50 -13.88
CA TRP A 141 -1.67 -6.23 -13.28
C TRP A 141 -2.96 -6.33 -12.45
N LEU A 142 -2.89 -5.83 -11.21
CA LEU A 142 -4.03 -5.48 -10.35
C LEU A 142 -4.23 -3.96 -10.26
N PHE A 143 -3.40 -3.20 -10.96
CA PHE A 143 -3.34 -1.74 -10.93
C PHE A 143 -3.35 -1.20 -12.38
N LEU A 144 -3.95 -0.03 -12.60
CA LEU A 144 -3.98 0.61 -13.91
C LEU A 144 -2.56 0.93 -14.38
N GLY A 145 -2.15 0.38 -15.53
CA GLY A 145 -0.77 0.56 -16.02
C GLY A 145 0.30 -0.03 -15.09
N GLY A 146 -0.08 -0.94 -14.19
CA GLY A 146 0.83 -1.55 -13.21
C GLY A 146 1.16 -0.67 -11.99
N ALA A 147 0.51 0.49 -11.80
CA ALA A 147 0.75 1.34 -10.63
C ALA A 147 -0.47 2.21 -10.24
N GLY A 148 -0.42 2.85 -9.06
CA GLY A 148 -1.44 3.84 -8.67
C GLY A 148 -2.76 3.21 -8.24
N HIS A 149 -3.84 3.46 -8.99
CA HIS A 149 -5.18 2.94 -8.69
C HIS A 149 -5.35 1.49 -9.14
N PHE A 150 -6.29 0.77 -8.51
CA PHE A 150 -6.67 -0.58 -8.95
C PHE A 150 -7.25 -0.57 -10.36
N ASN A 151 -6.99 -1.65 -11.11
CA ASN A 151 -7.77 -1.97 -12.30
C ASN A 151 -9.02 -2.78 -11.91
N LYS A 152 -9.76 -3.29 -12.89
CA LYS A 152 -10.94 -4.13 -12.65
C LYS A 152 -10.63 -5.30 -11.70
N ASP A 153 -9.58 -6.07 -12.00
CA ASP A 153 -9.22 -7.26 -11.21
C ASP A 153 -8.80 -6.89 -9.78
N GLY A 154 -8.10 -5.76 -9.59
CA GLY A 154 -7.76 -5.24 -8.27
C GLY A 154 -8.99 -4.81 -7.47
N HIS A 155 -9.96 -4.16 -8.11
CA HIS A 155 -11.24 -3.82 -7.47
C HIS A 155 -12.04 -5.06 -7.10
N ASP A 156 -12.13 -6.04 -7.99
CA ASP A 156 -12.84 -7.30 -7.73
C ASP A 156 -12.22 -8.06 -6.55
N LEU A 157 -10.89 -8.12 -6.49
CA LEU A 157 -10.17 -8.74 -5.38
C LEU A 157 -10.38 -8.01 -4.05
N ALA A 158 -10.32 -6.68 -4.07
CA ALA A 158 -10.59 -5.86 -2.88
C ALA A 158 -12.03 -6.08 -2.38
N ALA A 159 -13.02 -6.05 -3.26
CA ALA A 159 -14.42 -6.29 -2.92
C ALA A 159 -14.61 -7.68 -2.30
N ALA A 160 -14.06 -8.73 -2.93
CA ALA A 160 -14.15 -10.09 -2.41
C ALA A 160 -13.52 -10.23 -1.01
N ALA A 161 -12.35 -9.61 -0.78
CA ALA A 161 -11.68 -9.63 0.52
C ALA A 161 -12.47 -8.87 1.60
N ILE A 162 -13.04 -7.71 1.26
CA ILE A 162 -13.86 -6.90 2.18
C ILE A 162 -15.15 -7.63 2.53
N ILE A 163 -15.88 -8.17 1.55
CA ILE A 163 -17.12 -8.93 1.78
C ILE A 163 -16.85 -10.11 2.70
N LYS A 164 -15.82 -10.91 2.39
CA LYS A 164 -15.42 -12.05 3.21
C LYS A 164 -15.09 -11.65 4.66
N TRP A 165 -14.45 -10.50 4.86
CA TRP A 165 -14.15 -10.00 6.19
C TRP A 165 -15.40 -9.50 6.92
N LEU A 166 -16.30 -8.80 6.24
CA LEU A 166 -17.57 -8.33 6.78
C LEU A 166 -18.45 -9.51 7.20
N ASP A 167 -18.58 -10.54 6.37
CA ASP A 167 -19.37 -11.73 6.69
C ASP A 167 -18.89 -12.39 7.98
N ARG A 168 -17.57 -12.50 8.19
CA ARG A 168 -17.00 -13.04 9.43
C ARG A 168 -17.19 -12.10 10.63
N SER A 169 -17.18 -10.79 10.41
CA SER A 169 -17.22 -9.76 11.46
C SER A 169 -18.64 -9.32 11.85
N LEU A 170 -19.64 -9.73 11.06
CA LEU A 170 -21.07 -9.50 11.27
C LEU A 170 -21.79 -10.73 11.83
N GLN A 171 -21.10 -11.86 11.98
CA GLN A 171 -21.67 -12.97 12.75
C GLN A 171 -21.90 -12.50 14.19
N PRO A 172 -23.10 -12.66 14.75
CA PRO A 172 -23.32 -12.41 16.16
C PRO A 172 -22.37 -13.31 16.98
N PRO A 173 -21.90 -12.88 18.16
CA PRO A 173 -21.32 -13.83 19.10
C PRO A 173 -22.38 -14.91 19.35
N PHE A 174 -21.97 -16.18 19.28
CA PHE A 174 -22.84 -17.35 19.51
C PHE A 174 -23.98 -17.03 20.49
N SER A 175 -25.21 -17.05 20.00
CA SER A 175 -26.41 -16.92 20.80
C SER A 175 -26.55 -18.15 21.70
N GLU A 176 -26.49 -17.89 23.01
CA GLU A 176 -27.08 -18.62 24.13
C GLU A 176 -26.98 -20.16 24.12
N ASP A 177 -26.10 -20.70 24.97
CA ASP A 177 -26.42 -21.92 25.73
C ASP A 177 -27.59 -21.60 26.69
N SER A 178 -28.79 -21.51 26.14
CA SER A 178 -30.03 -21.73 26.87
C SER A 178 -30.28 -23.23 26.91
N SER A 179 -29.51 -23.98 27.70
CA SER A 179 -29.98 -25.24 28.26
C SER A 179 -30.61 -24.95 29.61
N ASP A 180 -31.86 -24.54 29.51
CA ASP A 180 -32.99 -24.81 30.38
C ASP A 180 -32.68 -25.56 31.70
N SER A 181 -33.00 -24.87 32.80
CA SER A 181 -33.23 -25.48 34.10
C SER A 181 -34.58 -26.19 34.06
N SER A 182 -34.61 -27.53 34.17
CA SER A 182 -35.72 -28.28 34.80
C SER A 182 -35.43 -29.78 34.87
N ARG A 183 -34.91 -30.25 36.00
CA ARG A 183 -35.50 -31.28 36.91
C ARG A 183 -34.50 -31.73 37.96
#